data_AF-A0A1E3BBT4-F1
#
_entry.id   AF-A0A1E3BBT4-F1
#
_cell.length_a   1.000
_cell.length_b   1.000
_cell.length_c   1.000
_cell.angle_alpha   90.00
_cell.angle_beta   90.00
_cell.angle_gamma   90.00
#
_symmetry.space_group_name_H-M   'P 1'
#
loop_
_entity.id
_entity.type
_entity.pdbx_description
1 polymer ?
#
loop_
_entity_poly.entity_id
_entity_poly.type
_entity_poly.pdbx_seq_one_letter_code
_entity_poly.pdbx_strand_id
1 'polypeptide(L)'
;MTLLLHHSNVYRSWISKKECIAINVNGLDDVKSGFDVNVKSSDSDTWYSLPWDNEGTSEETDRTLSEKLKDGKIEKSLAQSEVDDSTIECAIVTVKANQTVRAVSSIRHRLTRDSTILLLQNGMGTIDELNEKVFPDPSNRPHYMTGIFSHGLYQMSPFQVVHTGIGTTVLSPAPSREVAATAGDNAADWAPTTKYLLRTLTLTPPLVAFAETPSSIVQYQLEKLAMNAVINPLTSLMECKNGEILYNYKFTRVMRLLLIEISSVILALPEVQGIPGIEARFDPERLRWMAVQLASKTRHNMSSMLQDMLSGKATEIEYINGYIVRRGEELGIKCVVNFMIKEMVQARVALLHQRESGAVPMDLSGFEDEQ
;
A
#
# COMPACT_ATOMS: atom_id res chain seq x y z
N MET A 1 -5.94 17.85 -8.57
CA MET A 1 -5.53 16.70 -7.73
C MET A 1 -4.04 16.82 -7.54
N THR A 2 -3.56 16.77 -6.30
CA THR A 2 -2.17 17.10 -5.98
C THR A 2 -1.39 15.83 -5.63
N LEU A 3 -0.23 15.64 -6.26
CA LEU A 3 0.68 14.54 -5.98
C LEU A 3 1.67 14.95 -4.87
N LEU A 4 1.69 14.20 -3.78
CA LEU A 4 2.61 14.42 -2.66
C LEU A 4 3.86 13.55 -2.81
N LEU A 5 4.93 14.14 -3.32
CA LEU A 5 6.20 13.45 -3.56
C LEU A 5 7.14 13.62 -2.36
N HIS A 6 7.36 12.53 -1.63
CA HIS A 6 8.13 12.53 -0.37
C HIS A 6 9.64 12.71 -0.54
N HIS A 7 10.14 12.66 -1.78
CA HIS A 7 11.57 12.74 -2.10
C HIS A 7 11.81 13.55 -3.36
N SER A 8 12.83 14.40 -3.33
CA SER A 8 13.30 15.20 -4.48
C SER A 8 13.70 14.34 -5.68
N ASN A 9 14.19 13.11 -5.45
CA ASN A 9 14.51 12.15 -6.52
C ASN A 9 13.26 11.65 -7.27
N VAL A 10 12.12 11.56 -6.60
CA VAL A 10 10.86 11.22 -7.25
C VAL A 10 10.41 12.40 -8.13
N TYR A 11 10.61 13.63 -7.65
CA TYR A 11 10.35 14.83 -8.46
C TYR A 11 11.29 14.95 -9.67
N ARG A 12 12.57 14.58 -9.55
CA ARG A 12 13.47 14.44 -10.73
C ARG A 12 12.89 13.52 -11.79
N SER A 13 12.35 12.38 -11.33
CA SER A 13 11.73 11.41 -12.21
C SER A 13 10.41 11.91 -12.81
N TRP A 14 9.72 12.82 -12.12
CA TRP A 14 8.49 13.45 -12.59
C TRP A 14 8.77 14.38 -13.77
N ILE A 15 9.75 15.28 -13.60
CA ILE A 15 10.19 16.19 -14.66
C ILE A 15 10.73 15.40 -15.85
N SER A 16 11.54 14.35 -15.63
CA SER A 16 12.10 13.56 -16.73
C SER A 16 11.04 12.82 -17.55
N LYS A 17 9.86 12.58 -16.97
CA LYS A 17 8.68 12.03 -17.64
C LYS A 17 7.72 13.09 -18.16
N LYS A 18 8.18 14.34 -18.29
CA LYS A 18 7.40 15.48 -18.78
C LYS A 18 6.11 15.68 -17.97
N GLU A 19 6.18 15.43 -16.67
CA GLU A 19 5.10 15.71 -15.73
C GLU A 19 3.79 14.99 -16.08
N CYS A 20 3.95 13.75 -16.56
CA CYS A 20 2.87 12.89 -17.00
C CYS A 20 2.92 11.53 -16.30
N ILE A 21 1.76 10.94 -16.10
CA ILE A 21 1.59 9.54 -15.70
C ILE A 21 1.10 8.76 -16.91
N ALA A 22 1.84 7.72 -17.32
CA ALA A 22 1.44 6.82 -18.39
C ALA A 22 0.93 5.50 -17.80
N ILE A 23 -0.31 5.15 -18.15
CA ILE A 23 -0.91 3.86 -17.78
C ILE A 23 -1.05 3.02 -19.05
N ASN A 24 -0.21 1.99 -19.17
CA ASN A 24 -0.32 1.04 -20.27
C ASN A 24 -1.45 0.05 -20.00
N VAL A 25 -2.45 0.05 -20.88
CA VAL A 25 -3.55 -0.92 -20.87
C VAL A 25 -3.55 -1.63 -22.22
N ASN A 26 -3.32 -2.94 -22.22
CA ASN A 26 -3.31 -3.76 -23.43
C ASN A 26 -2.35 -3.25 -24.54
N GLY A 27 -1.20 -2.70 -24.15
CA GLY A 27 -0.19 -2.18 -25.09
C GLY A 27 -0.43 -0.75 -25.56
N LEU A 28 -1.49 -0.08 -25.11
CA LEU A 28 -1.75 1.34 -25.37
C LEU A 28 -1.48 2.16 -24.12
N ASP A 29 -0.69 3.23 -24.25
CA ASP A 29 -0.41 4.16 -23.17
C ASP A 29 -1.53 5.21 -23.08
N ASP A 30 -2.28 5.19 -21.98
CA ASP A 30 -3.15 6.30 -21.57
C ASP A 30 -2.33 7.29 -20.73
N VAL A 31 -1.99 8.43 -21.33
CA VAL A 31 -1.15 9.46 -20.70
C VAL A 31 -2.02 10.52 -20.05
N LYS A 32 -1.80 10.78 -18.76
CA LYS A 32 -2.47 11.84 -18.00
C LYS A 32 -1.44 12.89 -17.57
N SER A 33 -1.82 14.16 -17.65
CA SER A 33 -1.07 15.33 -17.19
C SER A 33 -2.02 16.27 -16.41
N GLY A 34 -1.53 17.45 -16.00
CA GLY A 34 -2.35 18.43 -15.29
C GLY A 34 -2.51 18.12 -13.79
N PHE A 35 -1.48 17.53 -13.19
CA PHE A 35 -1.43 17.30 -11.75
C PHE A 35 -0.62 18.41 -11.09
N ASP A 36 -1.16 18.99 -10.03
CA ASP A 36 -0.36 19.81 -9.12
C ASP A 36 0.59 18.90 -8.35
N VAL A 37 1.75 19.41 -7.96
CA VAL A 37 2.73 18.63 -7.20
C VAL A 37 3.13 19.38 -5.94
N ASN A 38 3.17 18.67 -4.83
CA ASN A 38 3.96 19.12 -3.68
C ASN A 38 5.15 18.20 -3.49
N VAL A 39 6.32 18.79 -3.25
CA VAL A 39 7.56 18.06 -3.03
C VAL A 39 8.07 18.36 -1.63
N LYS A 40 8.38 17.31 -0.88
CA LYS A 40 9.02 17.44 0.42
C LYS A 40 10.53 17.67 0.24
N SER A 41 11.06 18.63 0.99
CA SER A 41 12.51 18.86 1.05
C SER A 41 13.26 17.63 1.57
N SER A 42 14.50 17.45 1.11
CA SER A 42 15.37 16.40 1.63
C SER A 42 15.98 16.78 2.99
N ASP A 43 16.11 18.07 3.26
CA ASP A 43 16.79 18.62 4.45
C ASP A 43 15.81 19.08 5.55
N SER A 44 14.53 19.23 5.23
CA SER A 44 13.50 19.70 6.17
C SER A 44 12.17 18.97 5.98
N ASP A 45 11.27 19.09 6.96
CA ASP A 45 9.88 18.58 6.85
C ASP A 45 8.96 19.55 6.08
N THR A 46 9.55 20.46 5.31
CA THR A 46 8.84 21.51 4.56
C THR A 46 8.38 20.98 3.21
N TRP A 47 7.12 21.26 2.87
CA TRP A 47 6.53 20.95 1.57
C TRP A 47 6.48 22.20 0.70
N TYR A 48 6.84 22.05 -0.56
CA TYR A 48 6.83 23.13 -1.55
C TYR A 48 5.79 22.86 -2.62
N SER A 49 5.01 23.88 -2.99
CA SER A 49 4.03 23.81 -4.07
C SER A 49 4.68 24.10 -5.42
N LEU A 50 4.31 23.29 -6.40
CA LEU A 50 4.66 23.45 -7.80
C LEU A 50 3.35 23.26 -8.60
N PRO A 51 2.60 24.34 -8.85
CA PRO A 51 1.35 24.28 -9.59
C PRO A 51 1.59 23.92 -11.05
N TRP A 52 0.58 23.34 -11.70
CA TRP A 52 0.64 23.07 -13.13
C TRP A 52 0.46 24.37 -13.94
N ASP A 53 1.51 24.82 -14.64
CA ASP A 53 1.42 25.99 -15.52
C ASP A 53 0.74 25.63 -16.86
N ASN A 54 -0.46 26.18 -17.06
CA ASN A 54 -1.26 25.98 -18.28
C ASN A 54 -0.97 27.03 -19.37
N GLU A 55 -0.13 28.03 -19.10
CA GLU A 55 0.24 29.08 -20.05
C GLU A 55 1.44 28.64 -20.91
N GLY A 56 1.12 28.04 -22.06
CA GLY A 56 1.97 28.00 -23.25
C GLY A 56 3.45 27.70 -23.02
N THR A 57 3.81 26.41 -23.09
CA THR A 57 5.16 25.97 -23.43
C THR A 57 5.59 26.60 -24.75
N SER A 58 6.22 27.79 -24.67
CA SER A 58 7.16 28.22 -25.69
C SER A 58 8.33 27.23 -25.63
N GLU A 59 8.68 26.64 -26.77
CA GLU A 59 9.73 25.62 -26.90
C GLU A 59 11.11 26.06 -26.36
N GLU A 60 11.28 27.34 -26.02
CA GLU A 60 12.49 27.92 -25.43
C GLU A 60 12.62 27.67 -23.91
N THR A 61 11.53 27.67 -23.12
CA THR A 61 11.62 27.44 -21.66
C THR A 61 11.93 25.98 -21.32
N ASP A 62 11.40 25.05 -22.10
CA ASP A 62 11.50 23.60 -21.91
C ASP A 62 12.94 23.08 -22.12
N ARG A 63 13.69 23.69 -23.05
CA ARG A 63 15.12 23.43 -23.24
C ARG A 63 15.95 23.95 -22.05
N THR A 64 15.64 25.14 -21.53
CA THR A 64 16.39 25.70 -20.41
C THR A 64 16.18 24.98 -19.08
N LEU A 65 15.01 24.41 -18.81
CA LEU A 65 14.77 23.62 -17.59
C LEU A 65 15.45 22.26 -17.68
N SER A 66 15.23 21.51 -18.78
CA SER A 66 15.85 20.21 -19.01
C SER A 66 17.38 20.24 -19.01
N GLU A 67 18.01 21.28 -19.58
CA GLU A 67 19.48 21.45 -19.57
C GLU A 67 20.05 22.00 -18.25
N LYS A 68 19.27 22.76 -17.46
CA LYS A 68 19.72 23.28 -16.16
C LYS A 68 19.77 22.20 -15.06
N LEU A 69 19.20 21.03 -15.29
CA LEU A 69 18.93 19.99 -14.28
C LEU A 69 20.04 18.93 -14.10
N LYS A 70 21.29 19.22 -14.50
CA LYS A 70 22.45 18.45 -14.03
C LYS A 70 22.84 18.91 -12.61
N ASP A 71 22.66 18.01 -11.65
CA ASP A 71 22.93 18.03 -10.21
C ASP A 71 23.20 19.37 -9.49
N GLY A 72 22.35 19.68 -8.50
CA GLY A 72 22.52 20.78 -7.54
C GLY A 72 21.57 21.97 -7.68
N LYS A 73 20.75 22.05 -8.74
CA LYS A 73 19.81 23.17 -8.96
C LYS A 73 18.37 22.92 -8.51
N ILE A 74 17.95 21.66 -8.31
CA ILE A 74 16.57 21.34 -7.93
C ILE A 74 16.27 21.80 -6.51
N GLU A 75 17.19 21.57 -5.56
CA GLU A 75 17.03 22.05 -4.19
C GLU A 75 17.02 23.58 -4.11
N LYS A 76 17.82 24.25 -4.95
CA LYS A 76 17.78 25.72 -5.07
C LYS A 76 16.48 26.21 -5.69
N SER A 77 15.91 25.48 -6.65
CA SER A 77 14.62 25.80 -7.27
C SER A 77 13.47 25.55 -6.29
N LEU A 78 13.50 24.45 -5.54
CA LEU A 78 12.52 24.14 -4.49
C LEU A 78 12.58 25.17 -3.36
N ALA A 79 13.77 25.61 -2.95
CA ALA A 79 13.93 26.67 -1.95
C ALA A 79 13.40 28.03 -2.41
N GLN A 80 13.16 28.22 -3.72
CA GLN A 80 12.53 29.42 -4.28
C GLN A 80 11.02 29.25 -4.52
N SER A 81 10.50 28.02 -4.41
CA SER A 81 9.07 27.72 -4.51
C SER A 81 8.34 28.11 -3.24
N GLU A 82 7.03 28.33 -3.34
CA GLU A 82 6.20 28.67 -2.19
C GLU A 82 6.01 27.44 -1.28
N VAL A 83 6.14 27.66 0.03
CA VAL A 83 5.84 26.64 1.03
C VAL A 83 4.33 26.39 1.06
N ASP A 84 3.92 25.13 1.04
CA ASP A 84 2.51 24.73 1.05
C ASP A 84 2.12 24.02 2.35
N ASP A 85 1.50 24.78 3.23
CA ASP A 85 0.88 24.30 4.46
C ASP A 85 -0.66 24.31 4.39
N SER A 86 -1.23 24.33 3.18
CA SER A 86 -2.69 24.30 2.99
C SER A 86 -3.32 23.02 3.58
N THR A 87 -4.51 23.16 4.15
CA THR A 87 -5.26 22.03 4.71
C THR A 87 -5.61 21.01 3.63
N ILE A 88 -5.37 19.73 3.93
CA ILE A 88 -5.72 18.61 3.06
C ILE A 88 -7.07 18.05 3.51
N GLU A 89 -8.10 18.21 2.69
CA GLU A 89 -9.44 17.69 2.97
C GLU A 89 -9.54 16.17 2.76
N CYS A 90 -8.90 15.65 1.71
CA CYS A 90 -8.92 14.24 1.35
C CYS A 90 -7.51 13.77 0.99
N ALA A 91 -7.00 12.76 1.70
CA ALA A 91 -5.69 12.16 1.45
C ALA A 91 -5.85 10.69 1.06
N ILE A 92 -5.29 10.29 -0.09
CA ILE A 92 -5.20 8.87 -0.49
C ILE A 92 -3.77 8.40 -0.26
N VAL A 93 -3.58 7.47 0.67
CA VAL A 93 -2.26 6.97 1.03
C VAL A 93 -1.95 5.71 0.21
N THR A 94 -0.95 5.83 -0.66
CA THR A 94 -0.54 4.77 -1.60
C THR A 94 0.87 4.23 -1.34
N VAL A 95 1.55 4.71 -0.29
CA VAL A 95 2.80 4.09 0.21
C VAL A 95 2.49 2.73 0.86
N LYS A 96 3.50 1.87 1.03
CA LYS A 96 3.32 0.59 1.74
C LYS A 96 3.00 0.80 3.22
N ALA A 97 2.39 -0.21 3.84
CA ALA A 97 1.92 -0.11 5.23
C ALA A 97 3.02 0.32 6.22
N ASN A 98 4.25 -0.17 6.05
CA ASN A 98 5.42 0.19 6.86
C ASN A 98 5.93 1.63 6.70
N GLN A 99 5.49 2.33 5.66
CA GLN A 99 5.83 3.72 5.39
C GLN A 99 4.70 4.67 5.76
N THR A 100 3.48 4.15 6.01
CA THR A 100 2.29 4.96 6.23
C THR A 100 2.43 5.93 7.39
N VAL A 101 2.95 5.48 8.54
CA VAL A 101 3.14 6.37 9.70
C VAL A 101 4.06 7.54 9.36
N ARG A 102 5.19 7.27 8.70
CA ARG A 102 6.15 8.30 8.30
C ARG A 102 5.55 9.26 7.27
N ALA A 103 4.83 8.73 6.29
CA ALA A 103 4.18 9.53 5.25
C ALA A 103 3.12 10.47 5.84
N VAL A 104 2.20 9.92 6.63
CA VAL A 104 1.12 10.71 7.24
C VAL A 104 1.66 11.67 8.30
N SER A 105 2.70 11.30 9.05
CA SER A 105 3.35 12.21 10.00
C SER A 105 3.89 13.47 9.32
N SER A 106 4.47 13.33 8.12
CA SER A 106 5.03 14.46 7.38
C SER A 106 4.01 15.46 6.86
N ILE A 107 2.72 15.08 6.84
CA ILE A 107 1.61 15.96 6.46
C ILE A 107 0.63 16.17 7.62
N ARG A 108 0.99 15.76 8.84
CA ARG A 108 0.11 15.82 10.01
C ARG A 108 -0.40 17.23 10.28
N HIS A 109 0.46 18.24 10.10
CA HIS A 109 0.10 19.64 10.31
C HIS A 109 -0.93 20.17 9.31
N ARG A 110 -1.07 19.50 8.16
CA ARG A 110 -2.05 19.81 7.11
C ARG A 110 -3.36 19.02 7.26
N LEU A 111 -3.46 18.12 8.24
CA LEU A 111 -4.61 17.25 8.45
C LEU A 111 -5.38 17.69 9.69
N THR A 112 -6.71 17.79 9.57
CA THR A 112 -7.61 18.20 10.66
C THR A 112 -8.62 17.10 10.95
N ARG A 113 -9.45 17.29 11.98
CA ARG A 113 -10.57 16.38 12.27
C ARG A 113 -11.60 16.25 11.14
N ASP A 114 -11.66 17.25 10.26
CA ASP A 114 -12.59 17.27 9.13
C ASP A 114 -11.98 16.60 7.87
N SER A 115 -10.67 16.32 7.89
CA SER A 115 -9.98 15.61 6.82
C SER A 115 -10.35 14.12 6.79
N THR A 116 -10.32 13.53 5.59
CA THR A 116 -10.49 12.08 5.39
C THR A 116 -9.23 11.44 4.81
N ILE A 117 -8.74 10.38 5.43
CA ILE A 117 -7.60 9.58 4.98
C ILE A 117 -8.10 8.23 4.47
N LEU A 118 -7.87 7.95 3.18
CA LEU A 118 -8.11 6.65 2.57
C LEU A 118 -6.85 5.80 2.54
N LEU A 119 -6.93 4.61 3.15
CA LEU A 119 -5.87 3.61 3.18
C LEU A 119 -6.20 2.45 2.23
N LEU A 120 -5.33 2.21 1.25
CA LEU A 120 -5.49 1.13 0.24
C LEU A 120 -4.42 0.03 0.35
N GLN A 121 -3.57 0.08 1.39
CA GLN A 121 -2.47 -0.87 1.56
C GLN A 121 -2.97 -2.28 1.87
N ASN A 122 -2.09 -3.27 1.67
CA ASN A 122 -2.32 -4.60 2.20
C ASN A 122 -1.98 -4.66 3.70
N GLY A 123 -2.44 -5.73 4.34
CA GLY A 123 -2.24 -5.92 5.78
C GLY A 123 -3.27 -5.16 6.60
N MET A 124 -3.11 -5.23 7.92
CA MET A 124 -4.00 -4.61 8.90
C MET A 124 -3.19 -4.01 10.05
N GLY A 125 -3.85 -3.17 10.87
CA GLY A 125 -3.26 -2.50 12.03
C GLY A 125 -2.70 -1.10 11.75
N THR A 126 -2.71 -0.63 10.50
CA THR A 126 -2.20 0.70 10.14
C THR A 126 -2.99 1.84 10.80
N ILE A 127 -4.31 1.69 10.95
CA ILE A 127 -5.15 2.71 11.62
C ILE A 127 -4.82 2.79 13.11
N ASP A 128 -4.64 1.64 13.77
CA ASP A 128 -4.26 1.61 15.19
C ASP A 128 -2.90 2.31 15.39
N GLU A 129 -1.94 2.02 14.51
CA GLU A 129 -0.61 2.63 14.57
C GLU A 129 -0.63 4.15 14.29
N LEU A 130 -1.46 4.61 13.34
CA LEU A 130 -1.68 6.04 13.10
C LEU A 130 -2.30 6.74 14.30
N ASN A 131 -3.29 6.11 14.94
CA ASN A 131 -3.92 6.64 16.14
C ASN A 131 -2.95 6.67 17.32
N GLU A 132 -2.09 5.67 17.46
CA GLU A 132 -1.09 5.65 18.55
C GLU A 132 0.01 6.70 18.35
N LYS A 133 0.56 6.79 17.13
CA LYS A 133 1.80 7.55 16.87
C LYS A 133 1.59 8.95 16.31
N VAL A 134 0.52 9.17 15.56
CA VAL A 134 0.29 10.42 14.78
C VAL A 134 -0.89 11.22 15.34
N PHE A 135 -2.01 10.54 15.64
CA PHE A 135 -3.24 11.15 16.13
C PHE A 135 -3.69 10.56 17.48
N PRO A 136 -2.88 10.73 18.55
CA PRO A 136 -3.18 10.16 19.87
C PRO A 136 -4.48 10.70 20.46
N ASP A 137 -4.77 11.97 20.25
CA ASP A 137 -6.00 12.64 20.72
C ASP A 137 -7.20 12.30 19.82
N PRO A 138 -8.22 11.59 20.34
CA PRO A 138 -9.42 11.22 19.57
C PRO A 138 -10.18 12.42 18.99
N SER A 139 -10.17 13.56 19.67
CA SER A 139 -10.94 14.74 19.27
C SER A 139 -10.38 15.45 18.02
N ASN A 140 -9.12 15.19 17.71
CA ASN A 140 -8.38 15.75 16.59
C ASN A 140 -8.07 14.71 15.49
N ARG A 141 -8.62 13.49 15.60
CA ARG A 141 -8.39 12.44 14.60
C ARG A 141 -9.11 12.78 13.29
N PRO A 142 -8.44 12.64 12.14
CA PRO A 142 -9.12 12.66 10.86
C PRO A 142 -10.06 11.45 10.74
N HIS A 143 -11.01 11.54 9.82
CA HIS A 143 -11.83 10.40 9.44
C HIS A 143 -10.99 9.40 8.63
N TYR A 144 -11.19 8.11 8.86
CA TYR A 144 -10.51 7.07 8.11
C TYR A 144 -11.46 6.37 7.14
N MET A 145 -10.96 6.07 5.95
CA MET A 145 -11.55 5.15 5.00
C MET A 145 -10.55 4.03 4.73
N THR A 146 -11.07 2.84 4.48
CA THR A 146 -10.26 1.69 4.06
C THR A 146 -10.75 1.20 2.71
N GLY A 147 -9.84 0.61 1.95
CA GLY A 147 -10.21 -0.03 0.71
C GLY A 147 -9.40 -1.28 0.41
N ILE A 148 -10.01 -2.16 -0.37
CA ILE A 148 -9.36 -3.32 -0.94
C ILE A 148 -9.20 -3.07 -2.42
N PHE A 149 -7.96 -2.83 -2.83
CA PHE A 149 -7.59 -2.69 -4.23
C PHE A 149 -7.11 -4.05 -4.77
N SER A 150 -7.69 -4.50 -5.89
CA SER A 150 -7.39 -5.82 -6.49
C SER A 150 -6.97 -5.76 -7.96
N HIS A 151 -6.78 -4.57 -8.54
CA HIS A 151 -6.20 -4.45 -9.87
C HIS A 151 -4.74 -4.91 -9.87
N GLY A 152 -4.34 -5.60 -10.95
CA GLY A 152 -2.96 -5.98 -11.19
C GLY A 152 -2.21 -4.80 -11.79
N LEU A 153 -1.29 -4.20 -11.02
CA LEU A 153 -0.43 -3.12 -11.48
C LEU A 153 1.03 -3.53 -11.38
N TYR A 154 1.81 -3.20 -12.41
CA TYR A 154 3.24 -3.38 -12.43
C TYR A 154 3.91 -2.07 -12.84
N GLN A 155 4.82 -1.56 -12.03
CA GLN A 155 5.57 -0.35 -12.36
C GLN A 155 6.75 -0.71 -13.28
N MET A 156 6.71 -0.26 -14.53
CA MET A 156 7.80 -0.47 -15.49
C MET A 156 8.96 0.51 -15.26
N SER A 157 8.63 1.78 -15.04
CA SER A 157 9.58 2.84 -14.71
C SER A 157 8.86 3.91 -13.87
N PRO A 158 9.55 4.88 -13.26
CA PRO A 158 8.89 5.98 -12.56
C PRO A 158 7.79 6.62 -13.44
N PHE A 159 6.59 6.80 -12.87
CA PHE A 159 5.39 7.35 -13.54
C PHE A 159 4.89 6.57 -14.78
N GLN A 160 5.39 5.36 -15.01
CA GLN A 160 4.90 4.46 -16.06
C GLN A 160 4.47 3.12 -15.46
N VAL A 161 3.17 2.86 -15.52
CA VAL A 161 2.53 1.70 -14.90
C VAL A 161 1.82 0.87 -15.96
N VAL A 162 1.97 -0.45 -15.90
CA VAL A 162 1.22 -1.39 -16.72
C VAL A 162 0.07 -1.95 -15.89
N HIS A 163 -1.14 -1.84 -16.43
CA HIS A 163 -2.34 -2.44 -15.85
C HIS A 163 -2.47 -3.86 -16.42
N THR A 164 -1.94 -4.84 -15.67
CA THR A 164 -1.85 -6.23 -16.10
C THR A 164 -3.14 -7.02 -15.93
N GLY A 165 -4.11 -6.51 -15.14
CA GLY A 165 -5.38 -7.17 -14.94
C GLY A 165 -6.41 -6.29 -14.25
N ILE A 166 -7.62 -6.25 -14.81
CA ILE A 166 -8.75 -5.52 -14.24
C ILE A 166 -9.20 -6.23 -12.97
N GLY A 167 -9.21 -5.48 -11.87
CA GLY A 167 -9.78 -5.90 -10.59
C GLY A 167 -10.98 -5.04 -10.21
N THR A 168 -11.28 -5.05 -8.93
CA THR A 168 -12.26 -4.18 -8.28
C THR A 168 -11.62 -3.40 -7.14
N THR A 169 -12.26 -2.28 -6.79
CA THR A 169 -11.90 -1.47 -5.63
C THR A 169 -13.07 -1.44 -4.66
N VAL A 170 -12.95 -2.15 -3.53
CA VAL A 170 -13.96 -2.13 -2.47
C VAL A 170 -13.62 -1.01 -1.51
N LEU A 171 -14.56 -0.12 -1.18
CA LEU A 171 -14.33 1.02 -0.30
C LEU A 171 -15.33 1.02 0.86
N SER A 172 -14.87 1.42 2.04
CA SER A 172 -15.75 1.66 3.17
C SER A 172 -15.13 2.67 4.15
N PRO A 173 -15.94 3.51 4.82
CA PRO A 173 -15.50 4.20 6.03
C PRO A 173 -14.99 3.21 7.06
N ALA A 174 -13.90 3.55 7.76
CA ALA A 174 -13.38 2.68 8.79
C ALA A 174 -14.38 2.60 9.96
N PRO A 175 -14.55 1.42 10.57
CA PRO A 175 -15.39 1.30 11.75
C PRO A 175 -14.83 2.17 12.87
N SER A 176 -15.63 3.14 13.34
CA SER A 176 -15.25 3.97 14.49
C SER A 176 -15.41 3.14 15.75
N ARG A 177 -14.31 2.91 16.48
CA ARG A 177 -14.31 2.16 17.76
C ARG A 177 -15.34 2.70 18.77
N GLU A 178 -15.63 4.00 18.73
CA GLU A 178 -16.58 4.67 19.62
C GLU A 178 -18.05 4.53 19.20
N VAL A 179 -18.32 4.26 17.92
CA VAL A 179 -19.71 4.22 17.36
C VAL A 179 -20.24 2.79 17.26
N ALA A 180 -19.36 1.79 17.33
CA ALA A 180 -19.71 0.36 17.27
C ALA A 180 -20.63 -0.12 18.41
N ALA A 181 -20.79 0.67 19.49
CA ALA A 181 -21.63 0.29 20.62
C ALA A 181 -23.11 0.73 20.50
N THR A 182 -23.47 1.70 19.64
CA THR A 182 -24.81 2.33 19.73
C THR A 182 -25.46 2.83 18.43
N ALA A 183 -24.83 2.79 17.25
CA ALA A 183 -25.49 3.28 16.03
C ALA A 183 -25.64 2.19 14.97
N GLY A 184 -26.88 1.99 14.51
CA GLY A 184 -27.14 1.22 13.28
C GLY A 184 -26.40 1.84 12.08
N ASP A 185 -26.18 1.03 11.05
CA ASP A 185 -25.48 1.33 9.79
C ASP A 185 -26.14 2.46 8.95
N ASN A 186 -26.36 3.64 9.53
CA ASN A 186 -26.94 4.78 8.84
C ASN A 186 -25.81 5.59 8.19
N ALA A 187 -25.71 5.50 6.86
CA ALA A 187 -24.84 6.32 6.01
C ALA A 187 -25.06 7.84 6.12
N ALA A 188 -26.05 8.28 6.90
CA ALA A 188 -26.41 9.68 7.11
C ALA A 188 -25.32 10.48 7.84
N ASP A 189 -24.52 9.85 8.70
CA ASP A 189 -23.60 10.54 9.62
C ASP A 189 -22.15 10.67 9.13
N TRP A 190 -21.83 10.21 7.93
CA TRP A 190 -20.45 10.36 7.43
C TRP A 190 -20.10 11.82 7.12
N ALA A 191 -18.85 12.17 7.42
CA ALA A 191 -18.28 13.48 7.12
C ALA A 191 -18.44 13.85 5.63
N PRO A 192 -18.62 15.14 5.31
CA PRO A 192 -18.74 15.59 3.92
C PRO A 192 -17.57 15.17 3.03
N THR A 193 -16.35 15.23 3.56
CA THR A 193 -15.10 14.79 2.90
C THR A 193 -15.11 13.29 2.59
N THR A 194 -15.54 12.45 3.53
CA THR A 194 -15.74 11.01 3.33
C THR A 194 -16.78 10.72 2.24
N LYS A 195 -17.93 11.42 2.27
CA LYS A 195 -18.98 11.28 1.24
C LYS A 195 -18.47 11.70 -0.14
N TYR A 196 -17.75 12.82 -0.21
CA TYR A 196 -17.13 13.33 -1.43
C TYR A 196 -16.14 12.32 -2.02
N LEU A 197 -15.21 11.82 -1.22
CA LEU A 197 -14.19 10.89 -1.68
C LEU A 197 -14.80 9.56 -2.15
N LEU A 198 -15.73 8.99 -1.36
CA LEU A 198 -16.43 7.76 -1.72
C LEU A 198 -17.22 7.91 -3.03
N ARG A 199 -17.96 9.02 -3.18
CA ARG A 199 -18.71 9.30 -4.41
C ARG A 199 -17.78 9.48 -5.61
N THR A 200 -16.69 10.22 -5.45
CA THR A 200 -15.74 10.48 -6.53
C THR A 200 -15.12 9.19 -7.05
N LEU A 201 -14.69 8.31 -6.13
CA LEU A 201 -14.07 7.04 -6.51
C LEU A 201 -15.07 6.07 -7.13
N THR A 202 -16.29 5.94 -6.59
CA THR A 202 -17.33 5.05 -7.15
C THR A 202 -17.87 5.53 -8.50
N LEU A 203 -17.82 6.83 -8.78
CA LEU A 203 -18.18 7.40 -10.08
C LEU A 203 -17.04 7.35 -11.10
N THR A 204 -15.86 6.81 -10.75
CA THR A 204 -14.71 6.70 -11.66
C THR A 204 -14.65 5.29 -12.28
N PRO A 205 -15.11 5.10 -13.54
CA PRO A 205 -15.31 3.75 -14.09
C PRO A 205 -14.05 2.86 -14.14
N PRO A 206 -12.84 3.38 -14.46
CA PRO A 206 -11.63 2.56 -14.49
C PRO A 206 -11.28 1.87 -13.16
N LEU A 207 -11.76 2.40 -12.03
CA LEU A 207 -11.48 1.84 -10.70
C LEU A 207 -12.38 0.66 -10.33
N VAL A 208 -13.48 0.45 -11.07
CA VAL A 208 -14.51 -0.56 -10.78
C VAL A 208 -14.82 -0.56 -9.28
N ALA A 209 -15.09 0.64 -8.76
CA ALA A 209 -15.17 0.90 -7.34
C ALA A 209 -16.60 0.84 -6.83
N PHE A 210 -16.81 0.21 -5.68
CA PHE A 210 -18.11 0.17 -5.01
C PHE A 210 -17.96 0.28 -3.50
N ALA A 211 -19.01 0.80 -2.87
CA ALA A 211 -19.08 0.98 -1.42
C ALA A 211 -19.63 -0.29 -0.75
N GLU A 212 -19.04 -0.66 0.39
CA GLU A 212 -19.48 -1.76 1.23
C GLU A 212 -19.65 -1.31 2.68
N THR A 213 -20.37 -2.10 3.47
CA THR A 213 -20.52 -1.80 4.90
C THR A 213 -19.20 -2.02 5.65
N PRO A 214 -18.96 -1.32 6.78
CA PRO A 214 -17.77 -1.52 7.58
C PRO A 214 -17.59 -2.98 8.03
N SER A 215 -18.68 -3.67 8.36
CA SER A 215 -18.67 -5.07 8.76
C SER A 215 -18.30 -6.02 7.60
N SER A 216 -18.74 -5.72 6.37
CA SER A 216 -18.39 -6.50 5.17
C SER A 216 -16.93 -6.30 4.78
N ILE A 217 -16.43 -5.07 4.78
CA ILE A 217 -15.05 -4.80 4.36
C ILE A 217 -14.03 -5.44 5.31
N VAL A 218 -14.30 -5.44 6.63
CA VAL A 218 -13.42 -6.09 7.62
C VAL A 218 -13.32 -7.59 7.30
N GLN A 219 -14.43 -8.24 6.98
CA GLN A 219 -14.42 -9.65 6.57
C GLN A 219 -13.62 -9.88 5.28
N TYR A 220 -13.74 -9.02 4.27
CA TYR A 220 -12.95 -9.13 3.04
C TYR A 220 -11.45 -8.88 3.28
N GLN A 221 -11.10 -7.92 4.15
CA GLN A 221 -9.72 -7.64 4.54
C GLN A 221 -9.10 -8.83 5.27
N LEU A 222 -9.82 -9.44 6.21
CA LEU A 222 -9.37 -10.61 6.96
C LEU A 222 -9.20 -11.84 6.05
N GLU A 223 -10.07 -12.05 5.07
CA GLU A 223 -9.88 -13.10 4.06
C GLU A 223 -8.61 -12.85 3.24
N LYS A 224 -8.42 -11.63 2.73
CA LYS A 224 -7.22 -11.24 1.96
C LYS A 224 -5.95 -11.37 2.81
N LEU A 225 -6.02 -10.96 4.08
CA LEU A 225 -4.94 -11.10 5.06
C LEU A 225 -4.57 -12.57 5.24
N ALA A 226 -5.54 -13.47 5.45
CA ALA A 226 -5.30 -14.89 5.61
C ALA A 226 -4.62 -15.50 4.39
N MET A 227 -5.03 -15.11 3.18
CA MET A 227 -4.38 -15.59 1.95
C MET A 227 -2.95 -15.09 1.83
N ASN A 228 -2.73 -13.80 2.07
CA ASN A 228 -1.41 -13.17 2.02
C ASN A 228 -0.48 -13.74 3.10
N ALA A 229 -0.99 -14.06 4.29
CA ALA A 229 -0.23 -14.63 5.40
C ALA A 229 0.27 -16.07 5.12
N VAL A 230 -0.27 -16.72 4.09
CA VAL A 230 0.14 -18.06 3.66
C VAL A 230 0.97 -17.99 2.39
N ILE A 231 0.42 -17.40 1.31
CA ILE A 231 1.04 -17.44 -0.02
C ILE A 231 2.31 -16.60 -0.06
N ASN A 232 2.27 -15.37 0.45
CA ASN A 232 3.39 -14.43 0.33
C ASN A 232 4.65 -14.91 1.06
N PRO A 233 4.61 -15.33 2.33
CA PRO A 233 5.81 -15.79 3.02
C PRO A 233 6.32 -17.13 2.45
N LEU A 234 5.44 -18.07 2.08
CA LEU A 234 5.90 -19.36 1.52
C LEU A 234 6.59 -19.20 0.17
N THR A 235 6.02 -18.40 -0.73
CA THR A 235 6.60 -18.16 -2.05
C THR A 235 7.87 -17.31 -1.97
N SER A 236 7.94 -16.35 -1.05
CA SER A 236 9.13 -15.51 -0.89
C SER A 236 10.32 -16.24 -0.27
N LEU A 237 10.09 -17.10 0.73
CA LEU A 237 11.15 -17.91 1.33
C LEU A 237 11.73 -18.95 0.36
N MET A 238 10.89 -19.44 -0.56
CA MET A 238 11.24 -20.52 -1.50
C MET A 238 11.56 -20.01 -2.90
N GLU A 239 11.43 -18.70 -3.12
CA GLU A 239 11.67 -18.02 -4.40
C GLU A 239 10.93 -18.65 -5.58
N CYS A 240 9.65 -18.97 -5.38
CA CYS A 240 8.82 -19.65 -6.36
C CYS A 240 7.53 -18.89 -6.70
N LYS A 241 6.92 -19.23 -7.83
CA LYS A 241 5.62 -18.68 -8.25
C LYS A 241 4.49 -19.25 -7.40
N ASN A 242 3.36 -18.54 -7.34
CA ASN A 242 2.22 -18.91 -6.52
C ASN A 242 1.67 -20.31 -6.83
N GLY A 243 1.80 -20.84 -8.06
CA GLY A 243 1.31 -22.18 -8.40
C GLY A 243 2.17 -23.32 -7.87
N GLU A 244 3.45 -23.05 -7.61
CA GLU A 244 4.44 -24.07 -7.25
C GLU A 244 4.23 -24.62 -5.83
N ILE A 245 3.48 -23.90 -4.99
CA ILE A 245 3.14 -24.34 -3.63
C ILE A 245 2.02 -25.39 -3.59
N LEU A 246 1.29 -25.63 -4.69
CA LEU A 246 0.07 -26.46 -4.71
C LEU A 246 0.31 -27.97 -4.73
N TYR A 247 1.42 -28.42 -5.34
CA TYR A 247 1.70 -29.84 -5.59
C TYR A 247 2.80 -30.40 -4.69
N ASN A 248 2.95 -29.83 -3.49
CA ASN A 248 3.93 -30.28 -2.52
C ASN A 248 3.28 -30.47 -1.15
N TYR A 249 3.24 -31.73 -0.71
CA TYR A 249 2.64 -32.12 0.56
C TYR A 249 3.24 -31.40 1.78
N LYS A 250 4.51 -30.98 1.71
CA LYS A 250 5.17 -30.23 2.79
C LYS A 250 4.57 -28.82 2.92
N PHE A 251 4.34 -28.13 1.80
CA PHE A 251 3.64 -26.84 1.83
C PHE A 251 2.22 -27.02 2.36
N THR A 252 1.47 -28.03 1.90
CA THR A 252 0.12 -28.30 2.39
C THR A 252 0.07 -28.43 3.92
N ARG A 253 1.05 -29.11 4.53
CA ARG A 253 1.13 -29.22 6.00
C ARG A 253 1.37 -27.89 6.68
N VAL A 254 2.30 -27.08 6.16
CA VAL A 254 2.60 -25.75 6.73
C VAL A 254 1.41 -24.80 6.56
N MET A 255 0.77 -24.79 5.39
CA MET A 255 -0.44 -23.98 5.14
C MET A 255 -1.54 -24.30 6.14
N ARG A 256 -1.80 -25.58 6.42
CA ARG A 256 -2.83 -25.99 7.39
C ARG A 256 -2.53 -25.45 8.78
N LEU A 257 -1.28 -25.52 9.23
CA LEU A 257 -0.89 -25.01 10.55
C LEU A 257 -1.03 -23.48 10.64
N LEU A 258 -0.57 -22.75 9.62
CA LEU A 258 -0.72 -21.30 9.54
C LEU A 258 -2.20 -20.90 9.61
N LEU A 259 -3.05 -21.58 8.82
CA LEU A 259 -4.48 -21.27 8.73
C LEU A 259 -5.26 -21.61 10.00
N ILE A 260 -4.86 -22.64 10.74
CA ILE A 260 -5.46 -22.94 12.06
C ILE A 260 -5.20 -21.79 13.02
N GLU A 261 -3.96 -21.30 13.11
CA GLU A 261 -3.64 -20.15 13.98
C GLU A 261 -4.36 -18.88 13.52
N ILE A 262 -4.33 -18.58 12.21
CA ILE A 262 -5.00 -17.41 11.63
C ILE A 262 -6.51 -17.45 11.93
N SER A 263 -7.17 -18.58 11.67
CA SER A 263 -8.59 -18.79 11.96
C SER A 263 -8.90 -18.57 13.44
N SER A 264 -8.10 -19.17 14.34
CA SER A 264 -8.29 -19.05 15.79
C SER A 264 -8.21 -17.58 16.25
N VAL A 265 -7.24 -16.82 15.74
CA VAL A 265 -7.12 -15.39 16.04
C VAL A 265 -8.30 -14.61 15.48
N ILE A 266 -8.65 -14.81 14.21
CA ILE A 266 -9.72 -14.06 13.55
C ILE A 266 -11.05 -14.28 14.27
N LEU A 267 -11.39 -15.51 14.62
CA LEU A 267 -12.65 -15.82 15.31
C LEU A 267 -12.72 -15.26 16.74
N ALA A 268 -11.58 -14.95 17.35
CA ALA A 268 -11.50 -14.33 18.66
C ALA A 268 -11.44 -12.79 18.62
N LEU A 269 -11.36 -12.17 17.43
CA LEU A 269 -11.32 -10.71 17.29
C LEU A 269 -12.65 -10.08 17.74
N PRO A 270 -12.63 -9.06 18.61
CA PRO A 270 -13.82 -8.29 18.98
C PRO A 270 -14.54 -7.67 17.76
N GLU A 271 -13.77 -7.29 16.74
CA GLU A 271 -14.25 -6.61 15.54
C GLU A 271 -15.19 -7.47 14.69
N VAL A 272 -15.20 -8.79 14.89
CA VAL A 272 -16.06 -9.73 14.14
C VAL A 272 -17.10 -10.43 15.02
N GLN A 273 -17.13 -10.14 16.32
CA GLN A 273 -18.11 -10.73 17.23
C GLN A 273 -19.53 -10.30 16.84
N GLY A 274 -20.45 -11.26 16.83
CA GLY A 274 -21.85 -11.02 16.47
C GLY A 274 -22.15 -11.00 14.96
N ILE A 275 -21.15 -11.12 14.09
CA ILE A 275 -21.38 -11.25 12.64
C ILE A 275 -21.91 -12.66 12.32
N PRO A 276 -23.11 -12.80 11.72
CA PRO A 276 -23.66 -14.12 11.39
C PRO A 276 -22.78 -14.89 10.39
N GLY A 277 -22.53 -16.17 10.68
CA GLY A 277 -21.77 -17.06 9.79
C GLY A 277 -20.25 -16.85 9.80
N ILE A 278 -19.71 -16.05 10.73
CA ILE A 278 -18.28 -15.77 10.81
C ILE A 278 -17.43 -17.03 11.01
N GLU A 279 -17.90 -17.98 11.83
CA GLU A 279 -17.24 -19.27 12.07
C GLU A 279 -17.06 -20.08 10.78
N ALA A 280 -18.13 -20.22 10.00
CA ALA A 280 -18.07 -20.93 8.71
C ALA A 280 -17.23 -20.18 7.67
N ARG A 281 -17.23 -18.83 7.72
CA ARG A 281 -16.44 -18.01 6.81
C ARG A 281 -14.94 -18.15 7.07
N PHE A 282 -14.52 -18.21 8.32
CA PHE A 282 -13.11 -18.32 8.69
C PHE A 282 -12.71 -19.72 9.14
N ASP A 283 -13.51 -20.74 8.82
CA ASP A 283 -13.14 -22.13 9.02
C ASP A 283 -11.78 -22.44 8.32
N PRO A 284 -10.83 -23.11 9.00
CA PRO A 284 -9.50 -23.36 8.44
C PRO A 284 -9.52 -24.09 7.10
N GLU A 285 -10.49 -24.98 6.88
CA GLU A 285 -10.60 -25.75 5.64
C GLU A 285 -11.16 -24.89 4.50
N ARG A 286 -12.12 -24.00 4.79
CA ARG A 286 -12.56 -22.98 3.82
C ARG A 286 -11.42 -22.06 3.43
N LEU A 287 -10.67 -21.54 4.41
CA LEU A 287 -9.50 -20.69 4.14
C LEU A 287 -8.44 -21.45 3.32
N ARG A 288 -8.23 -22.73 3.60
CA ARG A 288 -7.30 -23.57 2.82
C ARG A 288 -7.76 -23.69 1.38
N TRP A 289 -9.06 -23.91 1.15
CA TRP A 289 -9.61 -23.94 -0.20
C TRP A 289 -9.41 -22.60 -0.92
N MET A 290 -9.67 -21.48 -0.25
CA MET A 290 -9.42 -20.15 -0.82
C MET A 290 -7.95 -19.94 -1.19
N ALA A 291 -7.01 -20.35 -0.33
CA ALA A 291 -5.58 -20.20 -0.59
C ALA A 291 -5.16 -21.01 -1.82
N VAL A 292 -5.65 -22.25 -1.92
CA VAL A 292 -5.42 -23.12 -3.09
C VAL A 292 -6.01 -22.51 -4.36
N GLN A 293 -7.24 -21.99 -4.30
CA GLN A 293 -7.88 -21.35 -5.44
C GLN A 293 -7.14 -20.11 -5.91
N LEU A 294 -6.71 -19.25 -4.98
CA LEU A 294 -5.96 -18.05 -5.31
C LEU A 294 -4.60 -18.40 -5.92
N ALA A 295 -3.86 -19.33 -5.31
CA ALA A 295 -2.60 -19.82 -5.84
C ALA A 295 -2.76 -20.45 -7.24
N SER A 296 -3.87 -21.14 -7.50
CA SER A 296 -4.18 -21.73 -8.81
C SER A 296 -4.50 -20.65 -9.86
N LYS A 297 -5.40 -19.70 -9.53
CA LYS A 297 -5.77 -18.58 -10.41
C LYS A 297 -4.58 -17.68 -10.74
N THR A 298 -3.65 -17.55 -9.81
CA THR A 298 -2.44 -16.72 -9.96
C THR A 298 -1.17 -17.56 -10.18
N ARG A 299 -1.30 -18.79 -10.68
CA ARG A 299 -0.22 -19.80 -10.72
C ARG A 299 1.10 -19.34 -11.34
N HIS A 300 1.05 -18.42 -12.30
CA HIS A 300 2.22 -17.91 -13.02
C HIS A 300 2.79 -16.63 -12.39
N ASN A 301 2.10 -16.06 -11.42
CA ASN A 301 2.47 -14.80 -10.79
C ASN A 301 3.45 -15.05 -9.65
N MET A 302 4.33 -14.07 -9.44
CA MET A 302 5.15 -13.97 -8.23
C MET A 302 4.37 -13.17 -7.19
N SER A 303 4.43 -13.59 -5.92
CA SER A 303 3.79 -12.83 -4.84
C SER A 303 4.43 -11.45 -4.70
N SER A 304 3.66 -10.47 -4.21
CA SER A 304 4.17 -9.11 -3.99
C SER A 304 5.38 -9.09 -3.06
N MET A 305 5.37 -9.93 -2.02
CA MET A 305 6.48 -10.07 -1.09
C MET A 305 7.75 -10.63 -1.75
N LEU A 306 7.64 -11.61 -2.65
CA LEU A 306 8.79 -12.10 -3.41
C LEU A 306 9.33 -11.02 -4.36
N GLN A 307 8.45 -10.31 -5.08
CA GLN A 307 8.86 -9.20 -5.94
C GLN A 307 9.59 -8.10 -5.15
N ASP A 308 9.11 -7.79 -3.96
CA ASP A 308 9.74 -6.83 -3.05
C ASP A 308 11.14 -7.26 -2.66
N MET A 309 11.31 -8.51 -2.25
CA MET A 309 12.60 -9.06 -1.83
C MET A 309 13.61 -9.08 -2.97
N LEU A 310 13.19 -9.44 -4.18
CA LEU A 310 14.04 -9.41 -5.36
C LEU A 310 14.40 -7.99 -5.82
N SER A 311 13.58 -7.01 -5.46
CA SER A 311 13.81 -5.60 -5.79
C SER A 311 14.53 -4.85 -4.66
N GLY A 312 15.02 -5.54 -3.62
CA GLY A 312 15.64 -4.91 -2.44
C GLY A 312 14.68 -3.99 -1.67
N LYS A 313 13.37 -4.17 -1.81
CA LYS A 313 12.34 -3.36 -1.13
C LYS A 313 11.90 -4.02 0.17
N ALA A 314 11.58 -3.20 1.17
CA ALA A 314 10.96 -3.68 2.40
C ALA A 314 9.61 -4.37 2.12
N THR A 315 9.36 -5.47 2.82
CA THR A 315 8.13 -6.27 2.72
C THR A 315 7.07 -5.83 3.72
N GLU A 316 5.82 -6.22 3.49
CA GLU A 316 4.69 -5.92 4.39
C GLU A 316 4.47 -7.04 5.45
N ILE A 317 5.46 -7.90 5.71
CA ILE A 317 5.31 -9.07 6.59
C ILE A 317 4.80 -8.72 8.01
N GLU A 318 5.21 -7.56 8.54
CA GLU A 318 4.80 -7.06 9.85
C GLU A 318 3.32 -6.63 9.92
N TYR A 319 2.72 -6.29 8.78
CA TYR A 319 1.30 -5.92 8.67
C TYR A 319 0.44 -7.11 8.22
N ILE A 320 1.07 -8.22 7.85
CA ILE A 320 0.41 -9.46 7.44
C ILE A 320 0.49 -10.49 8.57
N ASN A 321 1.58 -11.25 8.66
CA ASN A 321 1.77 -12.25 9.72
C ASN A 321 2.05 -11.57 11.06
N GLY A 322 2.77 -10.43 11.07
CA GLY A 322 2.99 -9.66 12.29
C GLY A 322 1.70 -9.16 12.93
N TYR A 323 0.70 -8.77 12.13
CA TYR A 323 -0.62 -8.39 12.65
C TYR A 323 -1.31 -9.58 13.34
N ILE A 324 -1.31 -10.76 12.72
CA ILE A 324 -1.89 -11.98 13.31
C ILE A 324 -1.21 -12.33 14.64
N VAL A 325 0.13 -12.23 14.69
CA VAL A 325 0.90 -12.51 15.91
C VAL A 325 0.55 -11.52 17.02
N ARG A 326 0.58 -10.20 16.75
CA ARG A 326 0.24 -9.17 17.74
C ARG A 326 -1.19 -9.36 18.29
N ARG A 327 -2.16 -9.57 17.41
CA ARG A 327 -3.55 -9.81 17.82
C ARG A 327 -3.71 -11.13 18.59
N GLY A 328 -2.96 -12.17 18.22
CA GLY A 328 -2.90 -13.41 18.98
C GLY A 328 -2.40 -13.18 20.41
N GLU A 329 -1.30 -12.43 20.58
CA GLU A 329 -0.75 -12.08 21.90
C GLU A 329 -1.75 -11.31 22.76
N GLU A 330 -2.42 -10.30 22.19
CA GLU A 330 -3.47 -9.52 22.86
C GLU A 330 -4.66 -10.37 23.32
N LEU A 331 -4.98 -11.44 22.59
CA LEU A 331 -6.08 -12.36 22.88
C LEU A 331 -5.64 -13.60 23.68
N GLY A 332 -4.35 -13.73 24.02
CA GLY A 332 -3.79 -14.90 24.70
C GLY A 332 -3.70 -16.17 23.83
N ILE A 333 -3.77 -16.04 22.50
CA ILE A 333 -3.67 -17.12 21.51
C ILE A 333 -2.24 -17.17 20.97
N LYS A 334 -1.56 -18.31 21.14
CA LYS A 334 -0.19 -18.48 20.64
C LYS A 334 -0.18 -18.74 19.13
N CYS A 335 0.48 -17.87 18.38
CA CYS A 335 0.65 -17.97 16.93
C CYS A 335 2.09 -18.36 16.56
N VAL A 336 2.56 -19.52 17.02
CA VAL A 336 3.97 -19.92 16.92
C VAL A 336 4.41 -20.10 15.48
N VAL A 337 3.57 -20.66 14.61
CA VAL A 337 3.91 -20.91 13.21
C VAL A 337 3.91 -19.61 12.40
N ASN A 338 2.94 -18.72 12.64
CA ASN A 338 2.94 -17.37 12.05
C ASN A 338 4.10 -16.52 12.55
N PHE A 339 4.46 -16.61 13.83
CA PHE A 339 5.64 -15.95 14.38
C PHE A 339 6.91 -16.47 13.69
N MET A 340 7.09 -17.79 13.63
CA MET A 340 8.25 -18.40 12.97
C MET A 340 8.37 -17.98 11.51
N ILE A 341 7.28 -18.01 10.73
CA ILE A 341 7.36 -17.65 9.31
C ILE A 341 7.67 -16.16 9.10
N LYS A 342 7.13 -15.29 9.97
CA LYS A 342 7.43 -13.86 9.99
C LYS A 342 8.92 -13.61 10.22
N GLU A 343 9.50 -14.22 11.26
CA GLU A 343 10.93 -14.11 11.58
C GLU A 343 11.81 -14.65 10.46
N MET A 344 11.43 -15.78 9.83
CA MET A 344 12.18 -16.34 8.71
C MET A 344 12.21 -15.41 7.49
N VAL A 345 11.09 -14.76 7.17
CA VAL A 345 11.04 -13.76 6.08
C VAL A 345 11.93 -12.58 6.42
N GLN A 346 11.88 -12.07 7.64
CA GLN A 346 12.72 -10.95 8.08
C GLN A 346 14.21 -11.30 8.03
N ALA A 347 14.59 -12.49 8.49
CA ALA A 347 15.95 -13.00 8.39
C ALA A 347 16.40 -13.10 6.93
N ARG A 348 15.53 -13.57 6.02
CA ARG A 348 15.83 -13.61 4.59
C ARG A 348 16.03 -12.22 3.99
N VAL A 349 15.18 -11.25 4.31
CA VAL A 349 15.35 -9.84 3.89
C VAL A 349 16.69 -9.29 4.36
N ALA A 350 17.04 -9.50 5.64
CA ALA A 350 18.31 -9.04 6.20
C ALA A 350 19.52 -9.68 5.50
N LEU A 351 19.47 -10.97 5.19
CA LEU A 351 20.52 -11.67 4.46
C LEU A 351 20.71 -11.13 3.03
N LEU A 352 19.61 -10.80 2.33
CA LEU A 352 19.68 -10.21 0.99
C LEU A 352 20.34 -8.84 1.04
N HIS A 353 19.94 -7.97 1.97
CA HIS A 353 20.57 -6.65 2.14
C HIS A 353 22.06 -6.73 2.51
N GLN A 354 22.45 -7.68 3.36
CA GLN A 354 23.86 -7.90 3.69
C GLN A 354 24.68 -8.35 2.48
N ARG A 355 24.11 -9.22 1.63
CA ARG A 355 24.77 -9.68 0.39
C ARG A 355 24.93 -8.55 -0.62
N GLU A 356 23.90 -7.71 -0.77
CA GLU A 356 23.97 -6.52 -1.62
C GLU A 356 25.02 -5.53 -1.10
N SER A 357 25.05 -5.28 0.20
CA SER A 357 26.02 -4.35 0.83
C SER A 357 27.46 -4.88 0.78
N GLY A 358 27.64 -6.20 0.80
CA GLY A 358 28.95 -6.86 0.72
C GLY A 358 29.43 -7.14 -0.71
N ALA A 359 28.59 -6.93 -1.72
CA ALA A 359 28.98 -7.10 -3.11
C ALA A 359 29.91 -5.95 -3.52
N VAL A 360 31.13 -6.26 -3.93
CA VAL A 360 32.03 -5.29 -4.56
C VAL A 360 31.42 -4.92 -5.92
N PRO A 361 31.14 -3.64 -6.22
CA PRO A 361 30.70 -3.23 -7.54
C PRO A 361 31.80 -3.59 -8.54
N MET A 362 31.56 -4.58 -9.41
CA MET A 362 32.42 -4.77 -10.58
C MET A 362 32.03 -3.73 -11.61
N ASP A 363 32.93 -2.77 -11.84
CA ASP A 363 32.83 -1.84 -12.95
C ASP A 363 33.06 -2.63 -14.25
N LEU A 364 31.97 -2.91 -14.97
CA LEU A 364 32.00 -3.62 -16.25
C LEU A 364 32.29 -2.69 -17.44
N SER A 365 32.52 -1.38 -17.19
CA SER A 365 32.80 -0.40 -18.26
C SER A 365 34.10 -0.67 -19.03
N GLY A 366 34.98 -1.57 -18.54
CA GLY A 366 36.21 -1.97 -19.22
C GLY A 366 36.13 -3.21 -20.11
N PHE A 367 34.97 -3.87 -20.23
CA PHE A 367 34.83 -5.13 -21.00
C PHE A 367 34.13 -4.98 -22.35
N GLU A 368 33.73 -3.77 -22.76
CA GLU A 368 33.05 -3.53 -24.04
C GLU A 368 33.99 -3.19 -25.21
N ASP A 369 35.31 -3.07 -24.98
CA ASP A 369 36.28 -2.65 -26.01
C ASP A 369 37.18 -3.77 -26.60
N GLU A 370 36.88 -5.05 -26.36
CA GLU A 370 37.57 -6.17 -27.03
C GLU A 370 36.58 -7.14 -27.70
N GLN A 371 36.05 -6.75 -28.86
CA GLN A 371 35.69 -7.70 -29.94
C GLN A 371 35.62 -7.06 -31.32
#